data_AF-A0A2V6YNH4-F1
#
_entry.id   AF-A0A2V6YNH4-F1
#
_cell.length_a   1.000
_cell.length_b   1.000
_cell.length_c   1.000
_cell.angle_alpha   90.00
_cell.angle_beta   90.00
_cell.angle_gamma   90.00
#
_symmetry.space_group_name_H-M   'P 1'
#
loop_
_entity.id
_entity.type
_entity.pdbx_description
1 polymer ?
#
loop_
_entity_poly.entity_id
_entity_poly.type
_entity_poly.pdbx_seq_one_letter_code
_entity_poly.pdbx_strand_id
1 'polypeptide(L)' 'MTTRVEQATSLRCPVCRAKVVVALQNEVVIHNAILKVDPPTGRVTAKCARCKGWVQVPLRYTGEMTTPS' A
#
# COMPACT_ATOMS: atom_id res chain seq x y z
N MET A 1 20.76 -26.27 -3.82
CA MET A 1 20.42 -24.98 -3.17
C MET A 1 18.91 -24.85 -3.15
N THR A 2 18.29 -25.17 -2.01
CA THR A 2 16.85 -25.07 -1.81
C THR A 2 16.52 -23.59 -1.62
N THR A 3 15.94 -22.96 -2.64
CA THR A 3 15.38 -21.62 -2.52
C THR A 3 14.27 -21.69 -1.48
N ARG A 4 14.53 -21.19 -0.27
CA ARG A 4 13.46 -20.87 0.68
C ARG A 4 12.57 -19.87 -0.04
N VAL A 5 11.37 -20.29 -0.41
CA VAL A 5 10.34 -19.38 -0.90
C VAL A 5 9.98 -18.51 0.29
N GLU A 6 10.63 -17.36 0.39
CA GLU A 6 10.44 -16.40 1.47
C GLU A 6 8.98 -15.96 1.50
N GLN A 7 8.42 -15.98 2.71
CA GLN A 7 6.99 -15.87 2.95
C GLN A 7 6.54 -14.41 2.74
N ALA A 8 6.27 -14.03 1.48
CA ALA A 8 5.72 -12.73 1.15
C ALA A 8 4.28 -12.61 1.69
N THR A 9 4.05 -11.65 2.59
CA THR A 9 2.69 -11.31 3.01
C THR A 9 2.09 -10.35 1.97
N SER A 10 0.88 -10.63 1.51
CA SER A 10 0.24 -9.85 0.45
C SER A 10 -1.10 -9.28 0.91
N LEU A 11 -1.30 -7.99 0.67
CA LEU A 11 -2.60 -7.36 0.81
C LEU A 11 -3.31 -7.39 -0.55
N ARG A 12 -4.54 -7.87 -0.55
CA ARG A 12 -5.39 -7.93 -1.74
C ARG A 12 -6.48 -6.88 -1.67
N CYS A 13 -6.91 -6.41 -2.84
CA CYS A 13 -8.06 -5.52 -2.94
C CYS A 13 -9.31 -6.24 -2.41
N PRO A 14 -10.06 -5.68 -1.45
CA PRO A 14 -11.27 -6.30 -0.94
C PRO A 14 -12.38 -6.41 -1.99
N VAL A 15 -12.33 -5.59 -3.05
CA VAL A 15 -13.34 -5.56 -4.12
C VAL A 15 -13.08 -6.65 -5.17
N CYS A 16 -11.88 -6.70 -5.75
CA CYS A 16 -11.58 -7.60 -6.89
C CYS A 16 -10.51 -8.66 -6.62
N ARG A 17 -10.01 -8.72 -5.38
CA ARG A 17 -8.98 -9.65 -4.87
C ARG A 17 -7.64 -9.65 -5.62
N ALA A 18 -7.42 -8.66 -6.50
CA ALA A 18 -6.11 -8.41 -7.10
C ALA A 18 -5.08 -8.12 -6.01
N LYS A 19 -3.83 -8.57 -6.22
CA LYS A 19 -2.72 -8.19 -5.34
C LYS A 19 -2.49 -6.68 -5.46
N VAL A 20 -2.44 -6.00 -4.33
CA VAL A 20 -2.23 -4.54 -4.27
C VAL A 20 -0.92 -4.22 -3.59
N VAL A 21 -0.61 -4.93 -2.50
CA VAL A 21 0.64 -4.77 -1.76
C VAL A 21 1.31 -6.14 -1.64
N VAL A 22 2.62 -6.16 -1.85
CA VAL A 22 3.49 -7.29 -1.55
C VAL A 22 4.57 -6.80 -0.62
N ALA A 23 4.62 -7.34 0.59
CA ALA A 23 5.75 -7.13 1.50
C ALA A 23 6.81 -8.21 1.23
N LEU A 24 8.01 -7.75 0.90
CA LEU A 24 9.23 -8.54 0.77
C LEU A 24 10.13 -8.22 1.98
N GLN A 25 11.32 -8.82 2.08
CA GLN A 25 12.15 -8.68 3.28
C GLN A 25 12.45 -7.23 3.67
N ASN A 26 12.85 -6.41 2.71
CA ASN A 26 13.29 -5.03 2.94
C ASN A 26 12.52 -4.00 2.10
N GLU A 27 11.46 -4.43 1.42
CA GLU A 27 10.70 -3.56 0.52
C GLU A 27 9.20 -3.86 0.55
N VAL A 28 8.42 -2.83 0.29
CA VAL A 28 6.97 -2.92 0.11
C VAL A 28 6.65 -2.49 -1.30
N VAL A 29 6.17 -3.42 -2.12
CA VAL A 29 5.76 -3.16 -3.49
C VAL A 29 4.27 -2.87 -3.52
N ILE A 30 3.90 -1.65 -3.92
CA ILE A 30 2.51 -1.28 -4.19
C ILE A 30 2.32 -1.31 -5.70
N HIS A 31 1.42 -2.18 -6.18
CA HIS A 31 1.16 -2.39 -7.62
C HIS A 31 0.37 -1.25 -8.29
N ASN A 32 0.42 -0.03 -7.75
CA ASN A 32 -0.08 1.20 -8.37
C ASN A 32 0.56 2.43 -7.69
N ALA A 33 0.79 3.51 -8.44
CA ALA A 33 1.44 4.72 -7.96
C ALA A 33 0.47 5.80 -7.41
N ILE A 34 -0.84 5.65 -7.62
CA ILE A 34 -1.82 6.62 -7.11
C ILE A 34 -2.11 6.36 -5.63
N LEU A 35 -1.60 7.24 -4.78
CA LEU A 35 -1.80 7.24 -3.34
C LEU A 35 -2.68 8.42 -2.91
N LYS A 36 -3.48 8.21 -1.87
CA LYS A 36 -4.22 9.25 -1.16
C LYS A 36 -3.86 9.17 0.31
N VAL A 37 -3.46 10.30 0.88
CA VAL A 37 -3.14 10.46 2.30
C VAL A 37 -4.34 11.08 3.02
N ASP A 38 -4.66 10.57 4.19
CA ASP A 38 -5.57 11.20 5.15
C ASP A 38 -4.77 12.17 6.05
N PRO A 39 -4.93 13.50 5.90
CA PRO A 39 -4.05 14.47 6.56
C PRO A 39 -3.92 14.35 8.08
N PRO A 40 -5.03 14.22 8.84
CA PRO A 40 -4.96 14.21 10.31
C PRO A 40 -4.26 12.96 10.87
N THR A 41 -4.28 11.84 10.16
CA THR A 41 -3.78 10.56 10.68
C THR A 41 -2.49 10.10 10.00
N GLY A 42 -2.18 10.66 8.83
CA GLY A 42 -1.11 10.19 7.93
C GLY A 42 -1.41 8.83 7.29
N ARG A 43 -2.64 8.29 7.41
CA ARG A 43 -2.99 7.00 6.80
C ARG A 43 -2.95 7.10 5.29
N VAL A 44 -2.41 6.06 4.65
CA VAL A 44 -2.28 6.00 3.19
C VAL A 44 -3.24 4.97 2.61
N THR A 45 -3.92 5.35 1.55
CA THR A 45 -4.70 4.45 0.68
C THR A 45 -4.11 4.43 -0.72
N ALA A 46 -4.10 3.27 -1.36
CA ALA A 46 -3.67 3.11 -2.75
C ALA A 46 -4.86 2.74 -3.63
N LYS A 47 -4.87 3.25 -4.87
CA LYS A 47 -5.89 2.87 -5.85
C LYS A 47 -5.55 1.50 -6.43
N CYS A 48 -6.47 0.55 -6.43
CA CYS A 48 -6.26 -0.76 -7.05
C CYS A 48 -6.07 -0.62 -8.57
N ALA A 49 -4.99 -1.17 -9.13
CA ALA A 49 -4.72 -1.10 -10.57
C ALA A 49 -5.79 -1.80 -11.42
N ARG A 50 -6.47 -2.82 -10.87
CA ARG A 50 -7.50 -3.60 -11.59
C ARG A 50 -8.87 -2.92 -11.54
N CYS A 51 -9.52 -2.89 -10.38
CA CYS A 51 -10.90 -2.42 -10.25
C CYS A 51 -11.01 -0.93 -9.87
N LYS A 52 -9.88 -0.23 -9.71
CA LYS A 52 -9.83 1.21 -9.39
C LYS A 52 -10.42 1.61 -8.02
N GLY A 53 -10.81 0.66 -7.18
CA GLY A 53 -11.23 0.90 -5.79
C GLY A 53 -10.07 1.27 -4.88
N TRP A 54 -10.34 1.96 -3.78
CA TRP A 54 -9.33 2.40 -2.79
C TRP A 54 -9.08 1.32 -1.73
N VAL A 55 -7.82 1.12 -1.39
CA VAL A 55 -7.37 0.07 -0.45
C VAL A 55 -6.39 0.67 0.55
N GLN A 56 -6.62 0.47 1.85
CA GLN A 56 -5.66 0.88 2.88
C GLN A 56 -4.37 0.09 2.73
N VAL A 57 -3.22 0.79 2.67
CA VAL A 57 -1.90 0.16 2.57
C VAL A 57 -1.13 0.34 3.89
N PRO A 58 -0.16 -0.53 4.22
CA PRO A 58 0.58 -0.46 5.48
C PRO A 58 1.68 0.63 5.44
N LEU A 59 1.36 1.80 4.88
CA LEU A 59 2.24 2.96 4.86
C LEU A 59 1.62 4.09 5.68
N ARG A 60 2.48 4.91 6.27
CA ARG A 60 2.11 6.15 6.93
C ARG A 60 2.94 7.29 6.34
N TYR A 61 2.27 8.38 5.98
CA TYR A 61 2.95 9.61 5.58
C TYR A 61 3.48 10.31 6.84
N THR A 62 4.78 10.63 6.84
CA THR A 62 5.48 11.25 7.98
C THR A 62 5.93 12.68 7.71
N GLY A 63 5.63 13.24 6.53
CA GLY A 63 5.95 14.63 6.26
C GLY A 63 5.14 15.58 7.15
N GLU A 64 5.75 16.68 7.59
CA GLU A 64 5.04 17.76 8.26
C GLU A 64 4.02 18.35 7.29
N MET A 65 2.73 18.06 7.53
CA MET A 65 1.66 18.77 6.84
C MET A 65 1.52 20.14 7.49
N THR A 66 2.25 21.12 6.97
CA THR A 66 1.99 22.53 7.28
C THR A 66 0.57 22.82 6.85
N THR A 67 -0.33 22.96 7.83
CA THR A 67 -1.69 23.42 7.57
C THR A 67 -1.54 24.89 7.14
N PRO A 68 -2.03 25.31 5.96
CA PRO A 68 -2.00 26.71 5.61
C PRO A 68 -2.88 27.46 6.63
N SER A 69 -2.25 28.38 7.35
CA SER A 69 -2.88 29.28 8.33
C SER A 69 -3.90 30.20 7.67
#